data_AF-A0A518HLE8-F1
#
_entry.id   AF-A0A518HLE8-F1
#
_cell.length_a   1.000
_cell.length_b   1.000
_cell.length_c   1.000
_cell.angle_alpha   90.00
_cell.angle_beta   90.00
_cell.angle_gamma   90.00
#
_symmetry.space_group_name_H-M   'P 1'
#
loop_
_entity.id
_entity.type
_entity.pdbx_description
1 polymer ?
#
loop_
_entity_poly.entity_id
_entity_poly.type
_entity_poly.pdbx_seq_one_letter_code
_entity_poly.pdbx_strand_id
1 'polypeptide(L)'
;MNQPNCEKKQQHVRMLRQLQRKTPFAAIAVQLVGGETIVIADPWQFVVDADRLYVIVPPSKHVRSIPLSEIQRIGRRRAVAVLLD
;
A
#
# COMPACT_ATOMS: atom_id res chain seq x y z
N MET A 1 9.11 -12.58 23.15
CA MET A 1 8.36 -11.30 23.16
C MET A 1 8.71 -10.51 21.90
N ASN A 2 7.78 -10.40 20.94
CA ASN A 2 7.98 -9.78 19.61
C ASN A 2 7.57 -8.29 19.60
N GLN A 3 8.03 -7.50 20.57
CA GLN A 3 7.70 -6.07 20.69
C GLN A 3 8.09 -5.17 19.48
N PRO A 4 9.16 -5.41 18.69
CA PRO A 4 9.48 -4.53 17.56
C PRO A 4 8.49 -4.61 16.39
N ASN A 5 7.61 -5.62 16.36
CA ASN A 5 6.66 -5.82 15.26
C ASN A 5 5.40 -4.96 15.42
N CYS A 6 4.99 -4.63 16.64
CA CYS A 6 3.75 -3.89 16.90
C CYS A 6 3.87 -2.41 16.47
N GLU A 7 4.96 -1.73 16.85
CA GLU A 7 5.18 -0.32 16.51
C GLU A 7 5.32 -0.09 15.00
N LYS A 8 6.06 -0.99 14.32
CA LYS A 8 6.23 -0.94 12.87
C LYS A 8 4.90 -1.13 12.13
N LYS A 9 4.06 -2.07 12.58
CA LYS A 9 2.70 -2.24 12.03
C LYS A 9 1.86 -0.99 12.23
N GLN A 10 1.84 -0.41 13.44
CA GLN A 10 1.11 0.82 13.70
C GLN A 10 1.60 1.99 12.84
N GLN A 11 2.91 2.09 12.60
CA GLN A 11 3.48 3.10 11.71
C GLN A 11 2.97 2.92 10.27
N HIS A 12 2.94 1.69 9.75
CA HIS A 12 2.39 1.39 8.42
C HIS A 12 0.91 1.77 8.32
N VAL A 13 0.09 1.42 9.32
CA VAL A 13 -1.34 1.79 9.37
C VAL A 13 -1.50 3.31 9.34
N ARG A 14 -0.77 4.04 10.19
CA ARG A 14 -0.84 5.51 10.25
C ARG A 14 -0.47 6.14 8.90
N MET A 15 0.60 5.67 8.28
CA MET A 15 1.06 6.16 6.98
C MET A 15 0.03 5.89 5.87
N LEU A 16 -0.50 4.68 5.76
CA LEU A 16 -1.49 4.31 4.75
C LEU A 16 -2.78 5.14 4.90
N ARG A 17 -3.26 5.35 6.13
CA ARG A 17 -4.42 6.23 6.40
C ARG A 17 -4.15 7.69 6.05
N GLN A 18 -2.94 8.20 6.31
CA GLN A 18 -2.57 9.57 5.90
C GLN A 18 -2.53 9.72 4.38
N LEU A 19 -2.05 8.70 3.67
CA LEU A 19 -2.03 8.67 2.20
C LEU A 19 -3.44 8.71 1.62
N GLN A 20 -4.38 7.92 2.16
CA GLN A 20 -5.80 7.95 1.76
C GLN A 20 -6.42 9.34 1.93
N ARG A 21 -6.18 10.00 3.07
CA ARG A 21 -6.78 11.32 3.36
C ARG A 21 -6.23 12.44 2.47
N LYS A 22 -4.92 12.45 2.22
CA LYS A 22 -4.28 13.56 1.50
C LYS A 22 -4.35 13.40 -0.02
N THR A 23 -4.35 12.16 -0.51
CA THR A 23 -4.21 11.86 -1.93
C THR A 23 -4.94 10.54 -2.24
N PRO A 24 -6.29 10.52 -2.23
CA PRO A 24 -7.06 9.29 -2.39
C PRO A 24 -6.77 8.54 -3.71
N PHE A 25 -6.31 9.25 -4.74
CA PHE A 25 -6.00 8.70 -6.07
C PHE A 25 -4.50 8.65 -6.42
N ALA A 26 -3.61 9.01 -5.50
CA ALA A 26 -2.18 8.97 -5.83
C ALA A 26 -1.67 7.54 -5.87
N ALA A 27 -0.89 7.22 -6.90
CA ALA A 27 -0.25 5.92 -7.04
C ALA A 27 0.71 5.65 -5.85
N ILE A 28 0.46 4.55 -5.14
CA ILE A 28 1.32 4.07 -4.07
C ILE A 28 2.01 2.78 -4.49
N ALA A 29 3.28 2.65 -4.13
CA ALA A 29 4.06 1.43 -4.33
C ALA A 29 4.29 0.77 -2.96
N VAL A 30 3.94 -0.51 -2.88
CA VAL A 30 4.10 -1.35 -1.69
C VAL A 30 5.09 -2.45 -2.03
N GLN A 31 6.28 -2.39 -1.45
CA GLN A 31 7.33 -3.39 -1.61
C GLN A 31 7.20 -4.46 -0.52
N LEU A 32 7.12 -5.71 -0.93
CA LEU A 32 7.03 -6.87 -0.05
C LEU A 32 8.43 -7.42 0.27
N VAL A 33 8.56 -8.11 1.41
CA VAL A 33 9.81 -8.75 1.84
C VAL A 33 10.34 -9.77 0.82
N GLY A 34 9.45 -10.39 0.03
CA GLY A 34 9.82 -11.30 -1.06
C GLY A 34 10.33 -10.62 -2.34
N GLY A 35 10.52 -9.30 -2.33
CA GLY A 35 11.00 -8.52 -3.48
C GLY A 35 9.92 -8.08 -4.46
N GLU A 36 8.70 -8.62 -4.35
CA GLU A 36 7.56 -8.19 -5.14
C GLU A 36 7.16 -6.74 -4.81
N THR A 37 6.84 -5.93 -5.83
CA THR A 37 6.30 -4.58 -5.66
C THR A 37 4.92 -4.47 -6.25
N ILE A 38 3.95 -4.08 -5.42
CA ILE A 38 2.56 -3.86 -5.81
C ILE A 38 2.34 -2.36 -5.99
N VAL A 39 1.86 -1.96 -7.16
CA VAL A 39 1.50 -0.57 -7.45
C VAL A 39 -0.02 -0.45 -7.40
N ILE A 40 -0.53 0.37 -6.49
CA ILE A 40 -1.96 0.68 -6.36
C ILE A 40 -2.16 2.07 -6.95
N ALA A 41 -2.84 2.16 -8.08
CA ALA A 41 -3.11 3.40 -8.82
C ALA A 41 -4.57 3.40 -9.30
N ASP A 42 -5.07 4.57 -9.72
CA ASP A 42 -6.44 4.70 -10.23
C ASP A 42 -6.75 3.65 -11.32
N PRO A 43 -7.93 2.97 -11.30
CA PRO A 43 -9.07 3.13 -10.38
C PRO A 43 -9.02 2.23 -9.12
N TRP A 44 -7.85 1.67 -8.79
CA TRP A 44 -7.72 0.71 -7.69
C TRP A 44 -7.91 1.40 -6.35
N GLN A 45 -8.54 0.69 -5.41
CA GLN A 45 -8.76 1.17 -4.05
C GLN A 45 -8.00 0.29 -3.07
N PHE A 46 -7.70 0.80 -1.88
CA PHE A 46 -7.16 -0.02 -0.81
C PHE A 46 -7.80 0.31 0.52
N VAL A 47 -7.87 -0.69 1.41
CA VAL A 47 -8.34 -0.59 2.80
C VAL A 47 -7.26 -1.14 3.70
N VAL A 48 -7.04 -0.52 4.86
CA VAL A 48 -6.03 -0.96 5.82
C VAL A 48 -6.65 -1.18 7.19
N ASP A 49 -6.38 -2.35 7.76
CA ASP A 49 -6.72 -2.71 9.14
C ASP A 49 -5.45 -2.87 10.01
N ALA A 50 -5.59 -3.25 11.28
CA ALA A 50 -4.49 -3.39 12.24
C ALA A 50 -3.37 -4.33 11.77
N ASP A 51 -3.71 -5.35 10.97
CA ASP A 51 -2.77 -6.40 10.56
C ASP A 51 -2.62 -6.58 9.04
N ARG A 52 -3.53 -6.03 8.23
CA ARG A 52 -3.60 -6.31 6.79
C ARG A 52 -3.89 -5.08 5.94
N LEU A 53 -3.31 -5.06 4.75
CA LEU A 53 -3.65 -4.18 3.64
C LEU A 53 -4.45 -4.97 2.61
N TYR A 54 -5.61 -4.46 2.23
CA TYR A 54 -6.48 -5.01 1.21
C TYR A 54 -6.45 -4.11 -0.01
N VAL A 55 -6.15 -4.66 -1.18
CA VAL A 55 -6.16 -3.94 -2.46
C VAL A 55 -7.31 -4.46 -3.30
N ILE A 56 -8.18 -3.56 -3.76
CA ILE A 56 -9.37 -3.82 -4.57
C ILE A 56 -9.05 -3.39 -6.00
N VAL A 57 -9.15 -4.31 -6.96
CA VAL A 57 -8.71 -4.11 -8.36
C VAL A 57 -9.90 -4.15 -9.34
N PRO A 58 -10.56 -3.01 -9.65
CA PRO A 58 -11.72 -3.00 -10.56
C PRO A 58 -11.37 -3.42 -12.01
N PRO A 59 -12.35 -3.91 -12.81
CA PRO A 59 -13.74 -4.22 -12.45
C PRO A 59 -13.89 -5.57 -11.72
N SER A 60 -12.80 -6.32 -11.64
CA SER A 60 -12.71 -7.61 -11.00
C SER A 60 -12.88 -7.44 -9.49
N LYS A 61 -13.78 -8.14 -8.81
CA LYS A 61 -13.85 -8.12 -7.32
C LYS A 61 -12.64 -8.81 -6.65
N HIS A 62 -11.49 -8.83 -7.29
CA HIS A 62 -10.28 -9.43 -6.75
C HIS A 62 -9.75 -8.51 -5.64
N VAL A 63 -9.82 -9.03 -4.42
CA VAL A 63 -9.25 -8.41 -3.24
C VAL A 63 -7.94 -9.11 -2.93
N ARG A 64 -6.83 -8.42 -3.11
CA ARG A 64 -5.52 -8.92 -2.68
C ARG A 64 -5.32 -8.53 -1.21
N SER A 65 -5.17 -9.52 -0.35
CA SER A 65 -4.90 -9.31 1.08
C SER A 65 -3.42 -9.52 1.38
N ILE A 66 -2.77 -8.51 1.95
CA ILE A 66 -1.33 -8.48 2.24
C ILE A 66 -1.12 -8.26 3.74
N PRO A 67 -0.48 -9.19 4.47
CA PRO A 67 -0.09 -8.97 5.86
C PRO A 67 0.88 -7.80 5.99
N LEU A 68 0.67 -6.89 6.95
CA LEU A 68 1.56 -5.74 7.17
C LEU A 68 2.98 -6.16 7.56
N SER A 69 3.16 -7.37 8.10
CA SER A 69 4.47 -7.96 8.39
C SER A 69 5.27 -8.31 7.13
N GLU A 70 4.59 -8.51 6.01
CA GLU A 70 5.23 -8.78 4.72
C GLU A 70 5.57 -7.49 3.96
N ILE A 71 5.15 -6.34 4.46
CA ILE A 71 5.47 -5.05 3.87
C ILE A 71 6.85 -4.59 4.36
N GLN A 72 7.77 -4.44 3.42
CA GLN A 72 9.10 -3.91 3.68
C GLN A 72 9.10 -2.37 3.63
N ARG A 73 8.46 -1.79 2.60
CA ARG A 73 8.45 -0.36 2.34
C ARG A 73 7.18 0.08 1.63
N ILE A 74 6.71 1.29 1.94
CA ILE A 74 5.63 1.96 1.21
C ILE A 74 6.18 3.30 0.72
N GLY A 75 5.98 3.58 -0.56
CA GLY A 75 6.39 4.84 -1.18
C GLY A 75 5.27 5.44 -2.01
N ARG A 76 5.28 6.77 -2.14
CA ARG A 76 4.53 7.43 -3.22
C ARG A 76 5.32 7.27 -4.50
N ARG A 77 4.69 6.76 -5.56
CA ARG A 77 5.27 6.92 -6.89
C ARG A 77 4.97 8.36 -7.30
N ARG A 78 6.01 9.20 -7.44
CA ARG A 78 5.84 10.43 -8.24
C ARG A 78 5.32 9.96 -9.59
N ALA A 79 4.25 10.57 -10.09
CA ALA A 79 3.86 10.39 -11.47
C ALA A 79 5.15 10.54 -12.29
N VAL A 80 5.63 9.45 -12.86
CA VAL A 80 6.59 9.56 -13.93
C VAL A 80 5.75 10.27 -14.97
N ALA A 81 6.01 11.57 -15.17
CA ALA A 81 5.54 12.25 -16.35
C ALA A 81 5.90 11.30 -17.48
N VAL A 82 4.87 10.74 -18.12
CA VAL A 82 5.09 10.02 -19.37
C VAL A 82 5.71 11.08 -20.26
N LEU A 83 7.03 11.04 -20.40
CA LEU A 83 7.71 11.61 -21.55
C LEU A 83 7.16 10.80 -22.72
N LEU A 84 6.06 11.29 -23.28
CA LEU A 84 5.66 10.99 -24.63
C LEU A 84 6.69 11.70 -25.50
N ASP A 85 7.68 10.93 -25.96
CA ASP A 85 8.33 11.17 -27.26
C ASP A 85 7.67 10.24 -28.28
#